data_AF-A0A1U7NBI6-F1
#
_entry.id   AF-A0A1U7NBI6-F1
#
_cell.length_a   1.000
_cell.length_b   1.000
_cell.length_c   1.000
_cell.angle_alpha   90.00
_cell.angle_beta   90.00
_cell.angle_gamma   90.00
#
_symmetry.space_group_name_H-M   'P 1'
#
loop_
_entity.id
_entity.type
_entity.pdbx_description
1 polymer ?
#
loop_
_entity_poly.entity_id
_entity_poly.type
_entity_poly.pdbx_seq_one_letter_code
_entity_poly.pdbx_strand_id
1 'polypeptide(L)'
;MDVANGTSQTTSEQDYSLSEFVALSRTALEDGSDRVKAQFGFSCSKALGQLKIIEDKAKKYSNLSDPKVRLIKFIDVQPTE
;
A
#
# COMPACT_ATOMS: atom_id res chain seq x y z
N MET A 1 32.11 1.96 -11.74
CA MET A 1 31.56 2.67 -10.56
C MET A 1 30.11 2.83 -10.93
N ASP A 2 29.35 1.73 -10.81
CA ASP A 2 28.07 1.58 -11.49
C ASP A 2 27.06 1.09 -10.46
N VAL A 3 26.02 1.90 -10.33
CA VAL A 3 25.02 1.89 -9.26
C VAL A 3 24.26 0.56 -9.29
N ALA A 4 24.40 -0.20 -8.20
CA ALA A 4 23.58 -1.37 -7.94
C ALA A 4 22.11 -0.93 -7.82
N ASN A 5 21.29 -1.32 -8.80
CA ASN A 5 19.83 -1.30 -8.71
C ASN A 5 19.41 -2.29 -7.60
N GLY A 6 19.31 -1.80 -6.36
CA GLY A 6 18.48 -2.41 -5.32
C GLY A 6 17.02 -2.27 -5.75
N THR A 7 16.15 -3.26 -5.67
CA THR A 7 16.01 -4.23 -4.60
C THR A 7 15.26 -5.44 -5.16
N SER A 8 15.80 -6.63 -4.97
CA SER A 8 15.11 -7.89 -5.25
C SER A 8 13.81 -7.96 -4.45
N GLN A 9 12.66 -7.91 -5.12
CA GLN A 9 11.36 -8.06 -4.47
C GLN A 9 11.09 -9.56 -4.26
N THR A 10 11.78 -10.14 -3.28
CA THR A 10 11.58 -11.53 -2.83
C THR A 10 10.25 -11.60 -2.08
N THR A 11 9.16 -11.95 -2.78
CA THR A 11 7.84 -12.06 -2.14
C THR A 11 7.67 -13.49 -1.60
N SER A 12 8.13 -13.75 -0.38
CA SER A 12 7.53 -14.83 0.42
C SER A 12 6.13 -14.38 0.84
N GLU A 13 5.12 -15.25 0.78
CA GLU A 13 3.81 -14.95 1.37
C GLU A 13 4.01 -14.44 2.80
N GLN A 14 3.59 -13.21 3.07
CA GLN A 14 3.78 -12.56 4.37
C GLN A 14 2.42 -12.25 4.99
N ASP A 15 2.24 -12.70 6.23
CA ASP A 15 1.10 -12.34 7.06
C ASP A 15 1.47 -11.12 7.91
N TYR A 16 0.57 -10.15 7.96
CA TYR A 16 0.64 -8.96 8.79
C TYR A 16 -0.51 -8.97 9.79
N SER A 17 -0.32 -8.37 10.97
CA SER A 17 -1.50 -7.99 11.76
C SER A 17 -2.33 -6.98 10.97
N LEU A 18 -3.65 -6.96 11.16
CA LEU A 18 -4.51 -5.97 10.49
C LEU A 18 -4.04 -4.53 10.78
N SER A 19 -3.66 -4.25 12.02
CA SER A 19 -3.21 -2.93 12.46
C SER A 19 -1.91 -2.50 11.78
N GLU A 20 -0.95 -3.41 11.68
CA GLU A 20 0.34 -3.19 11.02
C GLU A 20 0.14 -2.95 9.52
N PHE A 21 -0.67 -3.77 8.85
CA PHE A 21 -0.96 -3.62 7.43
C PHE A 21 -1.59 -2.25 7.12
N VAL A 22 -2.53 -1.79 7.96
CA VAL A 22 -3.16 -0.48 7.80
C VAL A 22 -2.14 0.65 8.01
N ALA A 23 -1.25 0.55 9.00
CA ALA A 23 -0.22 1.55 9.26
C ALA A 23 0.81 1.65 8.12
N LEU A 24 1.27 0.51 7.59
CA LEU A 24 2.16 0.44 6.43
C LEU A 24 1.49 1.02 5.19
N SER A 25 0.23 0.65 4.95
CA SER A 25 -0.55 1.14 3.81
C SER A 25 -0.74 2.65 3.86
N ARG A 26 -1.04 3.21 5.05
CA ARG A 26 -1.18 4.66 5.25
C ARG A 26 0.09 5.39 4.88
N THR A 27 1.21 4.99 5.50
CA THR A 27 2.52 5.60 5.27
C THR A 27 2.88 5.59 3.78
N ALA A 28 2.79 4.41 3.12
CA ALA A 28 3.18 4.28 1.72
C ALA A 28 2.27 5.08 0.76
N LEU A 29 0.96 5.13 1.01
CA LEU A 29 0.01 5.83 0.13
C LEU A 29 0.04 7.35 0.33
N GLU A 30 0.25 7.82 1.56
CA GLU A 30 0.45 9.24 1.87
C GLU A 30 1.76 9.74 1.24
N ASP A 31 2.87 9.02 1.45
CA ASP A 31 4.17 9.34 0.82
C ASP A 31 4.06 9.40 -0.71
N GLY A 32 3.35 8.44 -1.32
CA GLY A 32 3.12 8.42 -2.76
C GLY A 32 2.27 9.62 -3.23
N SER A 33 1.24 9.97 -2.48
CA SER A 33 0.40 11.14 -2.75
C SER A 33 1.17 12.45 -2.62
N ASP A 34 2.03 12.57 -1.62
CA ASP A 34 2.83 13.77 -1.35
C ASP A 34 3.88 14.00 -2.43
N ARG A 35 4.49 12.93 -2.96
CA ARG A 35 5.39 13.03 -4.13
C ARG A 35 4.66 13.59 -5.37
N VAL A 36 3.44 13.12 -5.64
CA VAL A 36 2.61 13.64 -6.73
C VAL A 36 2.24 15.11 -6.48
N LYS A 37 1.87 15.46 -5.25
CA LYS A 37 1.56 16.84 -4.89
C LYS A 37 2.75 17.77 -5.04
N ALA A 38 3.94 17.35 -4.63
CA ALA A 38 5.17 18.12 -4.79
C ALA A 38 5.52 18.33 -6.27
N GLN A 39 5.25 17.35 -7.13
CA GLN A 39 5.56 17.42 -8.55
C GLN A 39 4.52 18.17 -9.39
N PHE A 40 3.22 18.03 -9.07
CA PHE A 40 2.12 18.48 -9.93
C PHE A 40 1.16 19.47 -9.27
N GLY A 41 1.32 19.76 -7.97
CA GLY A 41 0.50 20.72 -7.22
C GLY A 41 -0.81 20.17 -6.67
N PHE A 42 -1.11 18.87 -6.85
CA PHE A 42 -2.31 18.21 -6.34
C PHE A 42 -2.04 16.81 -5.79
N SER A 43 -2.78 16.40 -4.76
CA SER A 43 -2.69 15.06 -4.17
C SER A 43 -3.15 13.98 -5.14
N CYS A 44 -2.58 12.78 -5.01
CA CYS A 44 -2.97 11.64 -5.84
C CYS A 44 -4.32 11.06 -5.35
N SER A 45 -5.42 11.41 -6.02
CA SER A 45 -6.76 10.90 -5.69
C SER A 45 -6.84 9.37 -5.68
N LYS A 46 -6.04 8.69 -6.53
CA LYS A 46 -5.98 7.22 -6.57
C LYS A 46 -5.37 6.65 -5.29
N ALA A 47 -4.25 7.23 -4.82
CA ALA A 47 -3.59 6.76 -3.60
C ALA A 47 -4.48 6.96 -2.37
N LEU A 48 -5.06 8.15 -2.22
CA LEU A 48 -5.96 8.47 -1.11
C LEU A 48 -7.26 7.65 -1.18
N GLY A 49 -7.80 7.43 -2.38
CA GLY A 49 -8.95 6.55 -2.58
C GLY A 49 -8.65 5.11 -2.15
N GLN A 50 -7.47 4.59 -2.50
CA GLN A 50 -7.04 3.26 -2.08
C GLN A 50 -6.87 3.16 -0.56
N LEU A 51 -6.30 4.19 0.07
CA LEU A 51 -6.14 4.23 1.53
C LEU A 51 -7.51 4.15 2.22
N LYS A 52 -8.48 4.95 1.76
CA LYS A 52 -9.85 4.91 2.29
C LYS A 52 -10.48 3.52 2.16
N ILE A 53 -10.30 2.85 1.01
CA ILE A 53 -10.81 1.48 0.80
C ILE A 53 -10.20 0.50 1.81
N ILE A 54 -8.89 0.60 2.06
CA ILE A 54 -8.19 -0.26 3.03
C ILE A 54 -8.73 -0.03 4.43
N GLU A 55 -8.82 1.23 4.87
CA GLU A 55 -9.30 1.58 6.21
C GLU A 55 -10.75 1.16 6.45
N ASP A 56 -11.63 1.38 5.47
CA ASP A 56 -13.04 1.01 5.59
C ASP A 56 -13.24 -0.52 5.59
N LYS A 57 -12.40 -1.26 4.87
CA LYS A 57 -12.39 -2.73 4.96
C LYS A 57 -11.86 -3.18 6.32
N ALA A 58 -10.77 -2.61 6.81
CA ALA A 58 -10.17 -2.98 8.09
C ALA A 58 -11.14 -2.81 9.26
N LYS A 59 -11.94 -1.74 9.29
CA LYS A 59 -12.98 -1.52 10.32
C LYS A 59 -13.91 -2.72 10.48
N LYS A 60 -14.26 -3.41 9.39
CA LYS A 60 -15.15 -4.58 9.40
C LYS A 60 -14.57 -5.79 10.15
N TYR A 61 -13.25 -5.85 10.31
CA TYR A 61 -12.53 -6.95 10.96
C TYR A 61 -11.90 -6.54 12.30
N SER A 62 -12.05 -5.28 12.71
CA SER A 62 -11.43 -4.72 13.91
C SER A 62 -11.90 -5.36 15.23
N ASN A 63 -13.07 -6.00 15.23
CA ASN A 63 -13.64 -6.68 16.40
C ASN A 63 -13.20 -8.15 16.54
N LEU A 64 -12.40 -8.67 15.61
CA LEU A 64 -11.83 -10.01 15.73
C LEU A 64 -10.68 -10.00 16.74
N SER A 65 -10.42 -11.14 17.37
CA SER A 65 -9.40 -11.23 18.44
C SER A 65 -7.96 -11.09 17.94
N ASP A 66 -7.66 -11.55 16.72
CA ASP A 66 -6.33 -11.48 16.09
C ASP A 66 -6.47 -11.46 14.55
N PRO A 67 -7.03 -10.39 13.96
CA PRO A 67 -7.22 -10.31 12.52
C PRO A 67 -5.88 -10.14 11.80
N LYS A 68 -5.67 -10.94 10.75
CA LYS A 68 -4.47 -10.93 9.91
C LYS A 68 -4.78 -10.65 8.46
N VAL A 69 -3.80 -10.08 7.76
CA VAL A 69 -3.83 -9.85 6.32
C VAL A 69 -2.68 -10.61 5.69
N ARG A 70 -3.00 -11.50 4.74
CA ARG A 70 -2.00 -12.18 3.92
C ARG A 70 -1.75 -11.44 2.63
N LEU A 71 -0.49 -11.12 2.35
CA LEU A 71 -0.08 -10.64 1.03
C LEU A 71 -0.04 -11.83 0.05
N ILE A 72 -0.97 -11.83 -0.91
CA ILE A 72 -1.05 -12.89 -1.93
C ILE A 72 -0.14 -12.56 -3.13
N LYS A 73 -0.29 -11.38 -3.70
CA LYS A 73 0.48 -10.92 -4.86
C LYS A 73 0.36 -9.41 -5.05
N PHE A 74 1.36 -8.82 -5.70
CA PHE A 74 1.20 -7.52 -6.34
C PHE A 74 0.52 -7.69 -7.69
N ILE A 75 -0.47 -6.85 -7.98
CA ILE A 75 -1.06 -6.75 -9.32
C ILE A 75 -0.47 -5.52 -10.00
N ASP A 76 0.12 -5.72 -11.17
CA ASP A 76 0.52 -4.62 -12.02
C ASP A 76 -0.53 -4.49 -13.13
N VAL A 77 -1.37 -3.46 -13.02
CA VAL A 77 -2.37 -3.17 -14.04
C VAL A 77 -1.73 -2.19 -15.01
N GLN A 78 -1.11 -2.73 -16.05
CA GLN A 78 -0.66 -1.93 -17.19
C GLN A 78 -1.89 -1.30 -17.86
N PRO A 79 -1.85 -0.01 -18.25
CA PRO A 79 -2.94 0.60 -18.99
C PRO A 79 -3.15 -0.18 -20.28
N THR A 80 -4.33 -0.76 -20.47
CA THR A 80 -4.75 -1.24 -21.79
C THR A 80 -4.97 -0.03 -22.68
N GLU A 81 -4.21 0.08 -23.77
CA GLU A 81 -4.41 1.06 -24.85
C GLU A 81 -5.80 0.95 -25.49
#